data_AF-A0A660R5B3-F1
#
_entry.id   AF-A0A660R5B3-F1
#
_cell.length_a   1.000
_cell.length_b   1.000
_cell.length_c   1.000
_cell.angle_alpha   90.00
_cell.angle_beta   90.00
_cell.angle_gamma   90.00
#
_symmetry.space_group_name_H-M   'P 1'
#
loop_
_entity.id
_entity.type
_entity.pdbx_description
1 polymer ?
#
loop_
_entity_poly.entity_id
_entity_poly.type
_entity_poly.pdbx_seq_one_letter_code
_entity_poly.pdbx_strand_id
1 'polypeptide(L)'
;MRLRVIAAGGGTGGHLYPNLAILEELANQVELDVLYFVVRGKIDEKVINSEHPEYKVISLNLRGFSRPLWNPCNLRTILKVLLEKSKIKEAIRAFK
;
A
#
# COMPACT_ATOMS: atom_id res chain seq x y z
N MET A 1 0.45 19.49 15.96
CA MET A 1 -0.47 19.38 14.80
C MET A 1 -0.17 18.04 14.17
N ARG A 2 -1.17 17.16 14.01
CA ARG A 2 -0.93 15.79 13.54
C ARG A 2 -1.01 15.73 12.02
N LEU A 3 0.06 15.27 11.37
CA LEU A 3 0.13 15.13 9.92
C LEU A 3 -0.40 13.75 9.52
N ARG A 4 -1.33 13.69 8.56
CA ARG A 4 -1.86 12.43 8.03
C ARG A 4 -1.24 12.15 6.67
N VAL A 5 -0.58 11.01 6.54
CA VAL A 5 0.08 10.58 5.30
C VAL A 5 -0.50 9.26 4.83
N ILE A 6 -0.74 9.18 3.53
CA ILE A 6 -1.15 7.95 2.86
C ILE A 6 -0.01 7.52 1.96
N ALA A 7 0.48 6.31 2.17
CA ALA A 7 1.57 5.71 1.43
C ALA A 7 1.11 4.46 0.68
N ALA A 8 1.70 4.19 -0.48
CA ALA A 8 1.47 2.97 -1.23
C ALA A 8 2.80 2.29 -1.53
N GLY A 9 2.89 1.01 -1.20
CA GLY A 9 4.01 0.15 -1.52
C GLY A 9 3.94 -0.35 -2.96
N GLY A 10 5.09 -0.83 -3.47
CA GLY A 10 5.21 -1.42 -4.81
C GLY A 10 5.38 -2.94 -4.81
N GLY A 11 5.26 -3.61 -3.66
CA GLY A 11 5.50 -5.06 -3.54
C GLY A 11 6.98 -5.50 -3.65
N THR A 12 7.92 -4.55 -3.76
CA THR A 12 9.38 -4.77 -3.83
C THR A 12 10.13 -3.80 -2.93
N GLY A 13 11.38 -4.12 -2.57
CA GLY A 13 12.23 -3.27 -1.73
C GLY A 13 12.50 -1.89 -2.34
N GLY A 14 12.64 -1.81 -3.66
CA GLY A 14 12.98 -0.57 -4.36
C GLY A 14 11.93 0.54 -4.26
N HIS A 15 10.67 0.20 -3.96
CA HIS A 15 9.62 1.19 -3.64
C HIS A 15 9.38 1.31 -2.15
N LEU A 16 9.55 0.22 -1.40
CA LEU A 16 9.33 0.16 0.05
C LEU A 16 10.32 1.05 0.82
N TYR A 17 11.62 0.84 0.64
CA TYR A 17 12.64 1.49 1.46
C TYR A 17 12.72 3.02 1.24
N PRO A 18 12.64 3.55 0.00
CA PRO A 18 12.58 5.00 -0.18
C PRO A 18 11.34 5.62 0.46
N ASN A 19 10.21 4.91 0.45
CA ASN A 19 8.97 5.38 1.08
C ASN A 19 9.11 5.38 2.61
N LEU A 20 9.67 4.31 3.20
CA LEU A 20 9.96 4.25 4.64
C LEU A 20 10.89 5.36 5.09
N ALA A 21 12.00 5.59 4.40
CA ALA A 21 12.95 6.65 4.76
C ALA A 21 12.29 8.03 4.85
N ILE A 22 11.33 8.33 3.96
CA ILE A 22 10.57 9.58 3.99
C ILE A 22 9.62 9.61 5.18
N LEU A 23 8.90 8.51 5.46
CA LEU A 23 7.95 8.44 6.57
C LEU A 23 8.65 8.53 7.93
N GLU A 24 9.78 7.86 8.10
CA GLU A 24 10.61 7.91 9.32
C GLU A 24 11.14 9.31 9.57
N GLU A 25 11.67 9.97 8.54
CA GLU A 25 12.16 11.34 8.67
C GLU A 25 11.03 12.33 9.01
N LEU A 26 9.84 12.15 8.42
CA LEU A 26 8.66 12.95 8.79
C LEU A 26 8.23 12.68 10.23
N ALA A 27 8.27 11.43 10.70
CA ALA A 27 7.89 11.07 12.07
C ALA A 27 8.84 11.68 13.12
N ASN A 28 10.10 11.96 12.76
CA ASN A 28 11.05 12.66 13.63
C ASN A 28 10.72 14.15 13.80
N GLN A 29 10.02 14.76 12.84
CA GLN A 29 9.75 16.19 12.83
C GLN A 29 8.33 16.53 13.31
N VAL A 30 7.37 15.64 13.07
CA VAL A 30 5.96 15.85 13.40
C VAL A 30 5.27 14.58 13.88
N GLU A 31 4.19 14.74 14.65
CA GLU A 31 3.31 13.63 14.99
C GLU A 31 2.62 13.12 13.71
N LEU A 32 2.91 11.87 13.34
CA LEU A 32 2.50 11.27 12.07
C LEU A 32 1.40 10.21 12.27
N ASP A 33 0.37 10.29 11.45
CA ASP A 33 -0.61 9.23 11.23
C ASP A 33 -0.40 8.66 9.84
N VAL A 34 -0.16 7.36 9.72
CA VAL A 34 0.11 6.71 8.43
C VAL A 34 -0.97 5.69 8.10
N LEU A 35 -1.52 5.78 6.89
CA LEU A 35 -2.25 4.72 6.22
C LEU A 35 -1.39 4.15 5.09
N TYR A 36 -0.94 2.91 5.21
CA TYR A 36 -0.04 2.26 4.26
C TYR A 36 -0.76 1.15 3.49
N PHE A 37 -0.81 1.27 2.16
CA PHE A 37 -1.30 0.23 1.27
C PHE A 37 -0.17 -0.69 0.84
N VAL A 38 -0.29 -1.99 1.13
CA VAL A 38 0.72 -3.01 0.80
C VAL A 38 0.14 -4.06 -0.14
N VAL A 39 1.00 -4.77 -0.87
CA VAL A 39 0.57 -5.91 -1.68
C VAL A 39 0.60 -7.20 -0.87
N ARG A 40 -0.50 -7.95 -0.86
CA ARG A 40 -0.61 -9.19 -0.10
C ARG A 40 0.51 -10.19 -0.44
N GLY A 41 1.20 -10.67 0.59
CA GLY A 41 2.27 -11.66 0.51
C GLY A 41 3.60 -11.13 -0.03
N LYS A 42 3.73 -9.82 -0.24
CA LYS A 42 4.96 -9.17 -0.72
C LYS A 42 5.80 -8.62 0.44
N ILE A 43 6.99 -8.14 0.10
CA ILE A 43 7.99 -7.68 1.08
C ILE A 43 7.48 -6.51 1.91
N ASP A 44 6.73 -5.59 1.29
CA ASP A 44 6.09 -4.45 1.94
C ASP A 44 5.12 -4.89 3.04
N GLU A 45 4.25 -5.86 2.79
CA GLU A 45 3.35 -6.36 3.84
C GLU A 45 4.12 -6.96 5.03
N LYS A 46 5.21 -7.67 4.79
CA LYS A 46 6.00 -8.28 5.89
C LYS A 46 6.76 -7.24 6.68
N VAL A 47 7.48 -6.36 5.99
CA VAL A 47 8.35 -5.35 6.59
C VAL A 47 7.52 -4.31 7.34
N ILE A 48 6.47 -3.75 6.74
CA ILE A 48 5.66 -2.71 7.40
C ILE A 48 4.99 -3.28 8.67
N ASN A 49 4.42 -4.48 8.62
CA ASN A 49 3.80 -5.08 9.81
C ASN A 49 4.80 -5.43 10.93
N SER A 50 6.08 -5.64 10.59
CA SER A 50 7.12 -6.01 11.56
C SER A 50 7.85 -4.80 12.13
N GLU A 51 8.21 -3.83 11.28
CA GLU A 51 9.05 -2.69 11.63
C GLU A 51 8.22 -1.48 12.05
N HIS A 52 6.99 -1.34 11.53
CA HIS A 52 6.10 -0.20 11.81
C HIS A 52 4.67 -0.65 12.18
N PRO A 53 4.49 -1.37 13.30
CA PRO A 53 3.17 -1.83 13.77
C PRO A 53 2.21 -0.69 14.11
N GLU A 54 2.70 0.53 14.29
CA GLU A 54 1.92 1.74 14.52
C GLU A 54 1.19 2.25 13.27
N TYR A 55 1.62 1.83 12.07
CA TYR A 55 0.96 2.23 10.82
C TYR A 55 -0.34 1.46 10.60
N LYS A 56 -1.37 2.15 10.09
CA LYS A 56 -2.59 1.48 9.62
C LYS A 56 -2.30 0.81 8.28
N VAL A 57 -2.24 -0.52 8.26
CA VAL A 57 -1.91 -1.28 7.05
C VAL A 57 -3.15 -1.83 6.37
N ILE A 58 -3.28 -1.60 5.05
CA ILE A 58 -4.31 -2.22 4.21
C ILE A 58 -3.64 -3.11 3.15
N SER A 59 -3.91 -4.40 3.24
CA SER A 59 -3.41 -5.40 2.30
C SER A 59 -4.31 -5.51 1.08
N LEU A 60 -3.74 -5.26 -0.10
CA LEU A 60 -4.42 -5.30 -1.39
C LEU A 60 -4.03 -6.56 -2.17
N ASN A 61 -5.02 -7.29 -2.68
CA ASN A 61 -4.78 -8.47 -3.52
C ASN A 61 -4.66 -8.09 -5.01
N LEU A 62 -3.63 -7.33 -5.33
CA LEU A 62 -3.36 -6.84 -6.68
C LEU A 62 -2.20 -7.62 -7.32
N ARG A 63 -2.30 -7.82 -8.64
CA ARG A 63 -1.23 -8.37 -9.47
C ARG A 63 -1.13 -7.56 -10.75
N GLY A 64 0.07 -7.46 -11.30
CA GLY A 64 0.27 -6.87 -12.62
C GLY A 64 -0.38 -7.72 -13.72
N PHE A 65 -0.58 -7.11 -14.88
CA PHE A 65 -1.05 -7.82 -16.07
C PHE A 65 -0.06 -8.90 -16.50
N SER A 66 -0.57 -10.08 -16.83
CA SER A 66 0.22 -11.13 -17.46
C SER A 66 0.58 -10.71 -18.88
N ARG A 67 1.82 -10.96 -19.28
CA ARG A 67 2.26 -10.79 -20.66
C ARG A 67 1.96 -12.06 -21.47
N PRO A 68 1.57 -11.93 -22.75
CA PRO A 68 1.27 -10.68 -23.45
C PRO A 68 -0.06 -10.05 -22.98
N LEU A 69 -0.22 -8.74 -23.18
CA LEU A 69 -1.35 -7.98 -22.61
C LEU A 69 -2.75 -8.48 -23.06
N TRP A 70 -2.83 -9.12 -24.23
CA TRP A 70 -4.05 -9.72 -24.77
C TRP A 70 -4.46 -11.03 -24.08
N ASN A 71 -3.68 -11.52 -23.10
CA ASN A 71 -4.01 -12.74 -22.37
C ASN A 71 -5.38 -12.63 -21.67
N PRO A 72 -6.35 -13.54 -21.94
CA PRO A 72 -7.69 -13.51 -21.33
C PRO A 72 -7.69 -13.52 -19.79
N CYS A 73 -6.64 -14.05 -19.15
CA CYS A 73 -6.48 -14.00 -17.70
C CYS A 73 -6.44 -12.57 -17.14
N ASN A 74 -6.07 -11.57 -17.95
CA ASN A 74 -6.05 -10.17 -17.55
C ASN A 74 -7.45 -9.62 -17.24
N LEU A 75 -8.52 -10.21 -17.77
CA LEU A 75 -9.90 -9.83 -17.39
C LEU A 75 -10.13 -10.06 -15.88
N ARG A 76 -9.61 -11.16 -15.33
CA ARG A 76 -9.67 -11.42 -13.87
C ARG A 76 -8.87 -10.38 -13.09
N THR A 77 -7.73 -9.93 -13.62
CA THR A 77 -6.92 -8.87 -13.02
C THR A 77 -7.69 -7.54 -12.97
N ILE A 78 -8.37 -7.17 -14.06
CA ILE A 78 -9.20 -5.97 -14.11
C ILE A 78 -10.32 -6.05 -13.07
N LEU A 79 -11.05 -7.17 -13.01
CA LEU A 79 -12.12 -7.36 -12.03
C LEU A 79 -11.60 -7.22 -10.59
N LYS A 80 -10.44 -7.80 -10.28
CA LYS A 80 -9.80 -7.63 -8.96
C LYS A 80 -9.46 -6.18 -8.66
N VAL A 81 -8.87 -5.46 -9.61
CA VAL A 81 -8.55 -4.02 -9.44
C VAL A 81 -9.82 -3.21 -9.12
N LEU A 82 -10.93 -3.47 -9.81
CA LEU A 82 -12.20 -2.79 -9.56
C LEU A 82 -12.75 -3.08 -8.16
N LEU A 83 -12.66 -4.33 -7.69
CA LEU A 83 -13.08 -4.72 -6.34
C LEU A 83 -12.21 -4.07 -5.25
N GLU A 84 -10.89 -4.14 -5.41
CA GLU A 84 -9.94 -3.55 -4.44
C GLU A 84 -10.06 -2.02 -4.40
N LYS A 85 -10.49 -1.37 -5.49
CA LYS A 85 -10.76 0.07 -5.52
C LYS A 85 -11.82 0.50 -4.49
N SER A 86 -12.84 -0.33 -4.22
CA SER A 86 -13.84 -0.02 -3.17
C SER A 86 -13.18 0.00 -1.80
N LYS A 87 -12.37 -1.02 -1.48
CA LYS A 87 -11.64 -1.11 -0.21
C LYS A 87 -10.71 0.08 0.01
N ILE A 88 -9.98 0.49 -1.02
CA ILE A 88 -9.12 1.70 -0.97
C ILE A 88 -9.97 2.93 -0.65
N LYS A 89 -11.11 3.11 -1.33
CA LYS A 89 -11.99 4.25 -1.12
C LYS A 89 -12.57 4.27 0.31
N GLU A 90 -12.96 3.12 0.84
CA GLU A 90 -13.45 2.97 2.22
C GLU A 90 -12.35 3.29 3.24
N ALA A 91 -11.14 2.76 3.06
CA ALA A 91 -10.00 3.01 3.93
C ALA A 91 -9.62 4.50 3.95
N ILE A 92 -9.55 5.15 2.78
CA ILE A 92 -9.26 6.59 2.69
C ILE A 92 -10.35 7.41 3.38
N ARG A 93 -11.63 7.04 3.22
CA ARG A 93 -12.76 7.71 3.88
C ARG A 93 -12.72 7.56 5.40
N ALA A 94 -12.36 6.39 5.91
CA ALA A 94 -12.24 6.13 7.35
C ALA A 94 -11.01 6.80 7.98
N PHE A 95 -10.01 7.15 7.16
CA PHE A 95 -8.78 7.81 7.60
C PHE A 95 -8.86 9.34 7.56
N LYS A 96 -9.76 9.90 6.73
CA LYS A 96 -10.08 11.32 6.67
C LYS A 96 -10.89 11.75 7.89
#